data_AF-A0A915D667-F1
#
_entry.id   AF-A0A915D667-F1
#
_cell.length_a   1.000
_cell.length_b   1.000
_cell.length_c   1.000
_cell.angle_alpha   90.00
_cell.angle_beta   90.00
_cell.angle_gamma   90.00
#
_symmetry.space_group_name_H-M   'P 1'
#
loop_
_entity.id
_entity.type
_entity.pdbx_description
1 polymer ?
#
loop_
_entity_poly.entity_id
_entity_poly.type
_entity_poly.pdbx_seq_one_letter_code
_entity_poly.pdbx_strand_id
1 'polypeptide(L)'
;MPGVIYDQPLPTKLQVAPDLNGLKKLIKAGQLRSAFNLTTRLLSDLGQGPGMSSRPSKNSMLSFEIWSCRFQLLVALRLYNYVLEEIAAFEDLDSPDTFLQFYSEFRENGRSGSMVPFSLRLIHAEILMHTAHPWNAVERIDRLEKNKEAIAIAEASNLDAQKLGMWQKRLDSVLLLKARVYFKLKDFNHSMTIIPGPGRCSVQG
;
A
#
# COMPACT_ATOMS: atom_id res chain seq x y z
N MET A 1 -30.58 41.53 -8.27
CA MET A 1 -29.38 41.62 -7.41
C MET A 1 -29.75 40.97 -6.08
N PRO A 2 -28.99 40.01 -5.52
CA PRO A 2 -27.52 39.91 -5.48
C PRO A 2 -27.01 38.67 -6.22
N GLY A 3 -25.79 38.58 -6.77
CA GLY A 3 -24.52 38.92 -6.15
C GLY A 3 -23.82 37.63 -5.67
N VAL A 4 -23.54 36.70 -6.60
CA VAL A 4 -22.72 35.52 -6.27
C VAL A 4 -21.25 35.93 -6.32
N ILE A 5 -20.75 36.42 -5.19
CA ILE A 5 -19.32 36.42 -4.92
C ILE A 5 -19.06 35.25 -3.97
N TYR A 6 -18.39 34.23 -4.49
CA TYR A 6 -17.27 33.63 -3.77
C TYR A 6 -16.15 33.45 -4.77
N ASP A 7 -15.38 34.51 -4.93
CA ASP A 7 -13.97 34.40 -5.29
C ASP A 7 -13.31 33.61 -4.15
N GLN A 8 -13.45 32.28 -4.17
CA GLN A 8 -12.68 31.44 -3.28
C GLN A 8 -11.24 31.55 -3.76
N PRO A 9 -10.32 32.10 -2.95
CA PRO A 9 -8.92 32.12 -3.35
C PRO A 9 -8.51 30.68 -3.62
N LEU A 10 -7.95 30.43 -4.81
CA LEU A 10 -7.30 29.16 -5.14
C LEU A 10 -6.50 28.73 -3.92
N PRO A 11 -6.68 27.49 -3.40
CA PRO A 11 -6.08 27.09 -2.14
C PRO A 11 -4.58 27.39 -2.21
N THR A 12 -4.15 28.35 -1.39
CA THR A 12 -2.77 28.79 -1.36
C THR A 12 -1.91 27.56 -1.10
N LYS A 13 -0.86 27.37 -1.91
CA LYS A 13 0.02 26.20 -1.80
C LYS A 13 0.47 26.09 -0.34
N LEU A 14 0.08 25.00 0.33
CA LEU A 14 0.33 24.86 1.76
C LEU A 14 1.84 24.71 1.94
N GLN A 15 2.47 25.68 2.60
CA GLN A 15 3.88 25.56 2.97
C GLN A 15 3.98 24.58 4.14
N VAL A 16 4.69 23.48 3.93
CA VAL A 16 4.92 22.46 4.94
C VAL A 16 6.40 22.15 5.03
N ALA A 17 6.84 21.67 6.20
CA ALA A 17 8.17 21.14 6.37
C ALA A 17 8.38 19.92 5.43
N PRO A 18 9.60 19.71 4.89
CA PRO A 18 9.89 18.60 4.02
C PRO A 18 10.12 17.30 4.82
N ASP A 19 9.15 16.89 5.63
CA ASP A 19 9.21 15.72 6.51
C ASP A 19 7.91 14.89 6.42
N LEU A 20 7.85 13.76 7.14
CA LEU A 20 6.66 12.91 7.17
C LEU A 20 5.42 13.63 7.73
N ASN A 21 5.60 14.61 8.63
CA ASN A 21 4.49 15.38 9.17
C ASN A 21 3.92 16.34 8.12
N GLY A 22 4.78 17.00 7.35
CA GLY A 22 4.39 17.81 6.20
C GLY A 22 3.66 16.98 5.14
N LEU A 23 4.14 15.77 4.86
CA LEU A 23 3.46 14.84 3.96
C LEU A 23 2.04 14.51 4.45
N LYS A 24 1.87 14.16 5.73
CA LYS A 24 0.55 13.91 6.33
C LYS A 24 -0.37 15.14 6.25
N LYS A 25 0.17 16.35 6.47
CA LYS A 25 -0.61 17.60 6.36
C LYS A 25 -1.10 17.83 4.94
N LEU A 26 -0.26 17.63 3.92
CA LEU A 26 -0.64 17.78 2.51
C LEU A 26 -1.72 16.78 2.10
N ILE A 27 -1.60 15.52 2.55
CA ILE A 27 -2.60 14.48 2.27
C ILE A 27 -3.94 14.84 2.90
N LYS A 28 -3.95 15.24 4.18
CA LYS A 28 -5.17 15.68 4.87
C LYS A 28 -5.83 16.90 4.21
N ALA A 29 -5.02 17.80 3.64
CA ALA A 29 -5.50 18.97 2.91
C ALA A 29 -5.95 18.66 1.47
N GLY A 30 -5.89 17.41 1.01
CA GLY A 30 -6.23 17.02 -0.36
C GLY A 30 -5.24 17.50 -1.43
N GLN A 31 -4.08 18.04 -1.03
CA GLN A 31 -3.06 18.53 -1.95
C GLN A 31 -2.18 17.39 -2.48
N LEU A 32 -2.79 16.43 -3.19
CA LEU A 32 -2.17 15.15 -3.59
C LEU A 32 -0.94 15.35 -4.50
N ARG A 33 -0.96 16.32 -5.41
CA ARG A 33 0.19 16.64 -6.28
C ARG A 33 1.38 17.18 -5.47
N SER A 34 1.12 18.06 -4.50
CA SER A 34 2.15 18.59 -3.60
C SER A 34 2.72 17.48 -2.72
N ALA A 35 1.86 16.60 -2.20
CA ALA A 35 2.26 15.43 -1.41
C ALA A 35 3.15 14.51 -2.25
N PHE A 36 2.76 14.21 -3.49
CA PHE A 36 3.54 13.39 -4.41
C PHE A 36 4.93 14.00 -4.66
N ASN A 37 5.00 15.29 -4.97
CA ASN A 37 6.29 15.98 -5.15
C ASN A 37 7.17 15.94 -3.90
N LEU A 38 6.57 16.02 -2.71
CA LEU A 38 7.32 15.87 -1.46
C LEU A 38 7.88 14.45 -1.29
N THR A 39 7.16 13.40 -1.70
CA THR A 39 7.71 12.02 -1.66
C THR A 39 8.97 11.89 -2.52
N THR A 40 9.03 12.56 -3.68
CA THR A 40 10.22 12.55 -4.54
C THR A 40 11.44 13.10 -3.79
N ARG A 41 11.27 14.21 -3.07
CA ARG A 41 12.34 14.81 -2.27
C ARG A 41 12.78 13.90 -1.14
N LEU A 42 11.83 13.37 -0.36
CA LEU A 42 12.14 12.46 0.75
C LEU A 42 12.89 11.21 0.30
N LEU A 43 12.52 10.63 -0.85
CA LEU A 43 13.23 9.50 -1.43
C LEU A 43 14.63 9.90 -1.90
N SER A 44 14.77 11.05 -2.53
CA SER A 44 16.08 11.56 -2.99
C SER A 44 17.04 11.77 -1.82
N ASP A 45 16.55 12.31 -0.70
CA ASP A 45 17.32 12.50 0.54
C ASP A 45 17.76 11.14 1.16
N LEU A 46 16.99 10.07 0.93
CA LEU A 46 17.33 8.69 1.30
C LEU A 46 18.20 7.97 0.25
N GLY A 47 18.63 8.67 -0.81
CA GLY A 47 19.41 8.07 -1.89
C GLY A 47 18.62 7.13 -2.80
N GLN A 48 17.30 7.30 -2.85
CA GLN A 48 16.37 6.51 -3.68
C GLN A 48 15.82 7.37 -4.83
N GLY A 49 15.37 6.74 -5.91
CA GLY A 49 14.70 7.41 -7.03
C GLY A 49 15.53 7.55 -8.32
N PRO A 50 15.01 8.27 -9.33
CA PRO A 50 15.60 8.33 -10.66
C PRO A 50 17.01 8.95 -10.63
N GLY A 51 17.96 8.31 -11.32
CA GLY A 51 19.37 8.71 -11.36
C GLY A 51 20.23 8.12 -10.24
N MET A 52 19.64 7.41 -9.27
CA MET A 52 20.38 6.70 -8.21
C MET A 52 20.65 5.22 -8.52
N SER A 53 20.26 4.72 -9.70
CA SER A 53 20.39 3.30 -10.11
C SER A 53 21.82 2.75 -10.12
N SER A 54 22.82 3.63 -10.13
CA SER A 54 24.25 3.26 -10.09
C SER A 54 24.80 3.10 -8.67
N ARG A 55 24.01 3.38 -7.64
CA ARG A 55 24.39 3.22 -6.24
C ARG A 55 23.55 2.10 -5.62
N PRO A 56 24.14 1.24 -4.77
CA PRO A 56 23.36 0.28 -4.01
C PRO A 56 22.38 1.05 -3.12
N SER A 57 21.10 0.97 -3.43
CA SER A 57 20.03 1.53 -2.63
C SER A 57 19.98 0.77 -1.31
N LYS A 58 20.22 1.47 -0.19
CA LYS A 58 19.97 0.89 1.13
C LYS A 58 18.48 0.95 1.40
N ASN A 59 17.81 -0.20 1.39
CA ASN A 59 16.41 -0.26 1.78
C ASN A 59 16.29 -0.07 3.29
N SER A 60 15.27 0.67 3.69
CA SER A 60 14.91 0.88 5.08
C SER A 60 13.39 0.78 5.22
N MET A 61 12.91 0.55 6.44
CA MET A 61 11.46 0.62 6.71
C MET A 61 10.89 1.98 6.27
N LEU A 62 11.60 3.07 6.57
CA LEU A 62 11.21 4.43 6.21
C LEU A 62 11.11 4.62 4.69
N SER A 63 12.07 4.12 3.91
CA SER A 63 12.02 4.24 2.45
C SER A 63 10.82 3.48 1.88
N PHE A 64 10.51 2.28 2.38
CA PHE A 64 9.31 1.54 1.94
C PHE A 64 7.99 2.21 2.35
N GLU A 65 7.93 2.86 3.52
CA GLU A 65 6.76 3.65 3.91
C GLU A 65 6.53 4.83 2.94
N ILE A 66 7.61 5.53 2.56
CA ILE A 66 7.51 6.64 1.60
C ILE A 66 7.13 6.12 0.20
N TRP A 67 7.70 5.01 -0.26
CA TRP A 67 7.31 4.35 -1.51
C TRP A 67 5.83 3.93 -1.49
N SER A 68 5.35 3.34 -0.40
CA SER A 68 3.94 2.98 -0.22
C SER A 68 3.03 4.20 -0.35
N CYS A 69 3.41 5.32 0.26
CA CYS A 69 2.66 6.58 0.17
C CYS A 69 2.69 7.14 -1.25
N ARG A 70 3.85 7.13 -1.92
CA ARG A 70 4.03 7.60 -3.29
C ARG A 70 3.10 6.86 -4.26
N PHE A 71 3.05 5.54 -4.20
CA PHE A 71 2.19 4.75 -5.08
C PHE A 71 0.70 4.97 -4.78
N GLN A 72 0.31 5.06 -3.51
CA GLN A 72 -1.04 5.45 -3.12
C GLN A 72 -1.46 6.81 -3.72
N LEU A 73 -0.57 7.80 -3.69
CA LEU A 73 -0.81 9.12 -4.26
C LEU A 73 -0.96 9.07 -5.78
N LEU A 74 -0.10 8.32 -6.47
CA LEU A 74 -0.20 8.13 -7.91
C LEU A 74 -1.50 7.41 -8.31
N VAL A 75 -1.90 6.37 -7.58
CA VAL A 75 -3.20 5.68 -7.77
C VAL A 75 -4.36 6.66 -7.55
N ALA A 76 -4.33 7.47 -6.49
CA ALA A 76 -5.35 8.48 -6.23
C ALA A 76 -5.43 9.56 -7.34
N LEU A 77 -4.29 9.89 -7.95
CA LEU A 77 -4.19 10.78 -9.11
C LEU A 77 -4.50 10.08 -10.45
N ARG A 78 -4.81 8.78 -10.44
CA ARG A 78 -5.05 7.93 -11.62
C ARG A 78 -3.86 7.84 -12.58
N LEU A 79 -2.65 8.00 -12.06
CA LEU A 79 -1.40 7.96 -12.81
C LEU A 79 -0.82 6.53 -12.81
N TYR A 80 -1.60 5.57 -13.33
CA TYR A 80 -1.28 4.13 -13.20
C TYR A 80 0.01 3.72 -13.93
N ASN A 81 0.30 4.31 -15.08
CA ASN A 81 1.52 4.00 -15.85
C ASN A 81 2.78 4.35 -15.04
N TYR A 82 2.78 5.50 -14.34
CA TYR A 82 3.89 5.89 -13.48
C TYR A 82 4.08 4.91 -12.31
N VAL A 83 2.99 4.38 -11.75
CA VAL A 83 3.10 3.33 -10.72
C VAL A 83 3.72 2.07 -11.30
N LEU A 84 3.28 1.63 -12.48
CA LEU A 84 3.80 0.42 -13.13
C LEU A 84 5.29 0.54 -13.45
N GLU A 85 5.73 1.69 -13.97
CA GLU A 85 7.14 1.96 -14.26
C GLU A 85 7.99 1.97 -12.98
N GLU A 86 7.56 2.67 -11.94
CA GLU A 86 8.34 2.78 -10.70
C GLU A 86 8.33 1.50 -9.88
N ILE A 87 7.22 0.76 -9.85
CA ILE A 87 7.09 -0.46 -9.05
C ILE A 87 7.82 -1.66 -9.68
N ALA A 88 8.07 -1.64 -10.99
CA ALA A 88 8.78 -2.70 -11.70
C ALA A 88 10.18 -2.96 -11.12
N ALA A 89 10.84 -1.93 -10.59
CA ALA A 89 12.16 -2.06 -9.95
C ALA A 89 12.15 -2.91 -8.66
N PHE A 90 10.97 -3.17 -8.09
CA PHE A 90 10.83 -3.98 -6.87
C PHE A 90 10.47 -5.44 -7.16
N GLU A 91 10.21 -5.79 -8.42
CA GLU A 91 9.81 -7.13 -8.85
C GLU A 91 8.73 -7.72 -7.91
N ASP A 92 9.10 -8.72 -7.12
CA ASP A 92 8.19 -9.44 -6.25
C ASP A 92 8.03 -8.87 -4.84
N LEU A 93 8.74 -7.80 -4.48
CA LEU A 93 8.79 -7.25 -3.11
C LEU A 93 9.15 -8.32 -2.05
N ASP A 94 9.88 -9.33 -2.49
CA ASP A 94 10.27 -10.53 -1.72
C ASP A 94 11.75 -10.88 -1.94
N SER A 95 12.52 -9.97 -2.54
CA SER A 95 13.97 -10.10 -2.65
C SER A 95 14.62 -10.06 -1.26
N PRO A 96 15.76 -10.74 -1.05
CA PRO A 96 16.38 -10.85 0.28
C PRO A 96 16.61 -9.50 0.98
N ASP A 97 17.01 -8.48 0.23
CA ASP A 97 17.29 -7.11 0.68
C ASP A 97 16.06 -6.32 1.16
N THR A 98 14.86 -6.86 0.97
CA THR A 98 13.60 -6.31 1.52
C THR A 98 13.31 -6.79 2.94
N PHE A 99 14.08 -7.76 3.44
CA PHE A 99 13.90 -8.32 4.77
C PHE A 99 14.98 -7.88 5.75
N LEU A 100 14.61 -7.82 7.03
CA LEU A 100 15.52 -7.40 8.10
C LEU A 100 16.74 -8.32 8.22
N GLN A 101 16.55 -9.64 8.14
CA GLN A 101 17.63 -10.62 8.32
C GLN A 101 18.78 -10.52 7.29
N PHE A 102 18.58 -9.78 6.20
CA PHE A 102 19.61 -9.51 5.22
C PHE A 102 20.71 -8.59 5.77
N TYR A 103 20.36 -7.65 6.66
CA TYR A 103 21.30 -6.70 7.24
C TYR A 103 21.86 -7.22 8.56
N SER A 104 23.19 -7.12 8.72
CA SER A 104 23.91 -7.61 9.91
C SER A 104 23.36 -7.02 11.21
N GLU A 105 23.09 -5.71 11.22
CA GLU A 105 22.52 -4.97 12.35
C GLU A 105 21.19 -5.54 12.89
N PHE A 106 20.36 -6.15 12.04
CA PHE A 106 19.11 -6.78 12.50
C PHE A 106 19.29 -8.26 12.82
N ARG A 107 20.16 -8.96 12.07
CA ARG A 107 20.46 -10.37 12.29
C ARG A 107 21.09 -10.60 13.66
N GLU A 108 22.04 -9.77 14.05
CA GLU A 108 22.72 -9.84 15.36
C GLU A 108 21.75 -9.62 16.53
N ASN A 109 20.71 -8.83 16.29
CA ASN A 109 19.64 -8.55 17.26
C ASN A 109 18.48 -9.56 17.21
N GLY A 110 18.60 -10.64 16.42
CA GLY A 110 17.55 -11.66 16.27
C GLY A 110 16.26 -11.14 15.64
N ARG A 111 16.27 -9.96 15.01
CA ARG A 111 15.09 -9.35 14.39
C ARG A 111 14.87 -9.95 13.01
N SER A 112 13.65 -10.40 12.75
CA SER A 112 13.24 -10.97 11.47
C SER A 112 11.92 -10.37 11.00
N GLY A 113 11.66 -10.46 9.69
CA GLY A 113 10.45 -9.97 9.07
C GLY A 113 10.71 -9.07 7.87
N SER A 114 9.65 -8.82 7.11
CA SER A 114 9.70 -7.94 5.94
C SER A 114 9.70 -6.46 6.38
N MET A 115 10.52 -5.65 5.73
CA MET A 115 10.45 -4.19 5.85
C MET A 115 9.37 -3.59 4.95
N VAL A 116 8.83 -4.37 4.02
CA VAL A 116 7.82 -3.93 3.06
C VAL A 116 6.45 -3.86 3.76
N PRO A 117 5.80 -2.69 3.82
CA PRO A 117 4.47 -2.56 4.38
C PRO A 117 3.45 -3.40 3.62
N PHE A 118 2.47 -3.96 4.35
CA PHE A 118 1.36 -4.69 3.73
C PHE A 118 0.61 -3.85 2.69
N SER A 119 0.42 -2.55 2.95
CA SER A 119 -0.21 -1.62 2.00
C SER A 119 0.54 -1.53 0.68
N LEU A 120 1.88 -1.57 0.69
CA LEU A 120 2.69 -1.57 -0.53
C LEU A 120 2.46 -2.85 -1.34
N ARG A 121 2.44 -4.01 -0.68
CA ARG A 121 2.13 -5.29 -1.35
C ARG A 121 0.71 -5.29 -1.95
N LEU A 122 -0.25 -4.71 -1.23
CA LEU A 122 -1.64 -4.62 -1.70
C LEU A 122 -1.78 -3.71 -2.93
N ILE A 123 -1.14 -2.53 -2.94
CA ILE A 123 -1.12 -1.63 -4.11
C ILE A 123 -0.44 -2.30 -5.30
N HIS A 124 0.64 -3.05 -5.06
CA HIS A 124 1.32 -3.75 -6.14
C HIS A 124 0.43 -4.80 -6.78
N ALA A 125 -0.37 -5.52 -5.99
CA ALA A 125 -1.37 -6.42 -6.54
C ALA A 125 -2.49 -5.66 -7.29
N GLU A 126 -2.96 -4.54 -6.74
CA GLU A 126 -4.01 -3.72 -7.35
C GLU A 126 -3.60 -3.17 -8.71
N ILE A 127 -2.38 -2.61 -8.84
CA ILE A 127 -1.98 -1.93 -10.05
C ILE A 127 -1.88 -2.86 -11.27
N LEU A 128 -1.61 -4.16 -11.05
CA LEU A 128 -1.50 -5.16 -12.12
C LEU A 128 -2.82 -5.32 -12.90
N MET A 129 -3.97 -4.98 -12.32
CA MET A 129 -5.25 -5.00 -13.02
C MET A 129 -5.35 -3.96 -14.15
N HIS A 130 -4.44 -2.98 -14.17
CA HIS A 130 -4.33 -1.95 -15.20
C HIS A 130 -3.32 -2.31 -16.31
N THR A 131 -2.73 -3.50 -16.25
CA THR A 131 -1.81 -4.01 -17.28
C THR A 131 -2.55 -4.81 -18.35
N ALA A 132 -1.82 -5.23 -19.40
CA ALA A 132 -2.32 -6.18 -20.40
C ALA A 132 -2.59 -7.59 -19.82
N HIS A 133 -2.06 -7.91 -18.63
CA HIS A 133 -2.16 -9.23 -17.99
C HIS A 133 -2.79 -9.13 -16.59
N PRO A 134 -4.07 -8.76 -16.49
CA PRO A 134 -4.76 -8.55 -15.20
C PRO A 134 -4.83 -9.81 -14.32
N TRP A 135 -4.65 -11.01 -14.88
CA TRP A 135 -4.55 -12.26 -14.13
C TRP A 135 -3.34 -12.32 -13.19
N ASN A 136 -2.26 -11.59 -13.49
CA ASN A 136 -1.11 -11.47 -12.60
C ASN A 136 -1.49 -10.83 -11.26
N ALA A 137 -2.54 -9.99 -11.25
CA ALA A 137 -3.10 -9.47 -10.01
C ALA A 137 -3.66 -10.59 -9.13
N VAL A 138 -4.40 -11.55 -9.72
CA VAL A 138 -5.01 -12.67 -8.99
C VAL A 138 -3.94 -13.54 -8.31
N GLU A 139 -2.91 -13.94 -9.05
CA GLU A 139 -1.81 -14.74 -8.49
C GLU A 139 -1.14 -14.04 -7.29
N ARG A 140 -0.99 -12.72 -7.39
CA ARG A 140 -0.37 -11.92 -6.33
C ARG A 140 -1.29 -11.75 -5.13
N ILE A 141 -2.59 -11.60 -5.35
CA ILE A 141 -3.61 -11.57 -4.31
C ILE A 141 -3.67 -12.92 -3.58
N ASP A 142 -3.60 -14.04 -4.30
CA ASP A 142 -3.61 -15.38 -3.71
C ASP A 142 -2.41 -15.58 -2.76
N ARG A 143 -1.25 -15.03 -3.11
CA ARG A 143 -0.09 -15.00 -2.19
C ARG A 143 -0.36 -14.22 -0.91
N LEU A 144 -1.09 -13.10 -0.99
CA LEU A 144 -1.48 -12.32 0.20
C LEU A 144 -2.54 -13.03 1.04
N GLU A 145 -3.37 -13.85 0.41
CA GLU A 145 -4.41 -14.65 1.06
C GLU A 145 -3.83 -15.85 1.83
N LYS A 146 -2.65 -16.39 1.44
CA LYS A 146 -2.04 -17.58 2.08
C LYS A 146 -1.94 -17.50 3.61
N ASN A 147 -1.81 -16.30 4.19
CA ASN A 147 -1.76 -16.13 5.64
C ASN A 147 -3.11 -16.33 6.36
N LYS A 148 -4.21 -16.60 5.64
CA LYS A 148 -5.53 -16.90 6.23
C LYS A 148 -5.50 -18.06 7.21
N GLU A 149 -4.70 -19.09 6.90
CA GLU A 149 -4.60 -20.31 7.71
C GLU A 149 -3.90 -20.02 9.04
N ALA A 150 -2.89 -19.14 9.02
CA ALA A 150 -2.20 -18.71 10.23
C ALA A 150 -3.12 -17.89 11.16
N ILE A 151 -4.07 -17.11 10.60
CA ILE A 151 -5.08 -16.39 11.39
C ILE A 151 -6.02 -17.39 12.08
N ALA A 152 -6.53 -18.40 11.36
CA ALA A 152 -7.40 -19.41 11.95
C ALA A 152 -6.73 -20.19 13.09
N ILE A 153 -5.45 -20.53 12.94
CA ILE A 153 -4.65 -21.18 14.00
C ILE A 153 -4.43 -20.23 15.19
N ALA A 154 -4.18 -18.95 14.91
CA ALA A 154 -4.00 -17.91 15.92
C ALA A 154 -5.27 -17.65 16.75
N GLU A 155 -6.44 -17.65 16.11
CA GLU A 155 -7.75 -17.55 16.76
C GLU A 155 -8.01 -18.75 17.67
N ALA A 156 -7.73 -19.97 17.19
CA ALA A 156 -7.86 -21.20 17.99
C ALA A 156 -6.91 -21.23 19.21
N SER A 157 -5.81 -20.48 19.16
CA SER A 157 -4.81 -20.38 20.23
C SER A 157 -5.08 -19.23 21.22
N ASN A 158 -6.21 -18.54 21.11
CA ASN A 158 -6.63 -17.44 22.00
C ASN A 158 -5.59 -16.30 22.09
N LEU A 159 -4.94 -15.98 20.96
CA LEU A 159 -3.96 -14.89 20.88
C LEU A 159 -4.64 -13.50 21.01
N ASP A 160 -3.83 -12.49 21.27
CA ASP A 160 -4.21 -11.08 21.44
C ASP A 160 -5.26 -10.61 20.41
N ALA A 161 -6.47 -10.32 20.91
CA ALA A 161 -7.62 -9.91 20.11
C ALA A 161 -7.35 -8.65 19.27
N GLN A 162 -6.48 -7.74 19.73
CA GLN A 162 -6.13 -6.55 18.95
C GLN A 162 -5.34 -6.92 17.70
N LYS A 163 -4.37 -7.84 17.83
CA LYS A 163 -3.58 -8.34 16.70
C LYS A 163 -4.45 -9.11 15.72
N LEU A 164 -5.34 -9.97 16.21
CA LEU A 164 -6.30 -10.69 15.39
C LEU A 164 -7.18 -9.73 14.59
N GLY A 165 -7.73 -8.70 15.23
CA GLY A 165 -8.54 -7.68 14.54
C GLY A 165 -7.77 -6.91 13.46
N MET A 166 -6.47 -6.64 13.66
CA MET A 166 -5.63 -6.03 12.61
C MET A 166 -5.41 -6.98 11.43
N TRP A 167 -5.18 -8.27 11.70
CA TRP A 167 -5.03 -9.29 10.66
C TRP A 167 -6.31 -9.50 9.87
N GLN A 168 -7.47 -9.52 10.55
CA GLN A 168 -8.76 -9.62 9.88
C GLN A 168 -9.00 -8.45 8.93
N LYS A 169 -8.74 -7.21 9.36
CA LYS A 169 -8.84 -6.03 8.48
C LYS A 169 -7.95 -6.12 7.24
N ARG A 170 -6.74 -6.69 7.39
CA ARG A 170 -5.85 -6.94 6.24
C ARG A 170 -6.47 -7.96 5.30
N LEU A 171 -6.96 -9.08 5.83
CA LEU A 171 -7.61 -10.12 5.04
C LEU A 171 -8.83 -9.58 4.29
N ASP A 172 -9.71 -8.83 4.96
CA ASP A 172 -10.86 -8.18 4.33
C ASP A 172 -10.43 -7.28 3.16
N SER A 173 -9.33 -6.53 3.33
CA SER A 173 -8.77 -5.69 2.26
C SER A 173 -8.29 -6.52 1.06
N VAL A 174 -7.67 -7.68 1.30
CA VAL A 174 -7.26 -8.63 0.24
C VAL A 174 -8.48 -9.16 -0.50
N LEU A 175 -9.51 -9.61 0.23
CA LEU A 175 -10.72 -10.19 -0.35
C LEU A 175 -11.52 -9.16 -1.17
N LEU A 176 -11.65 -7.93 -0.67
CA LEU A 176 -12.28 -6.85 -1.42
C LEU A 176 -11.52 -6.52 -2.72
N LEU A 177 -10.18 -6.53 -2.68
CA LEU A 177 -9.38 -6.36 -3.88
C LEU A 177 -9.57 -7.52 -4.85
N LYS A 178 -9.59 -8.76 -4.35
CA LYS A 178 -9.83 -9.97 -5.15
C LYS A 178 -11.17 -9.91 -5.89
N ALA A 179 -12.24 -9.55 -5.17
CA ALA A 179 -13.56 -9.36 -5.75
C ALA A 179 -13.54 -8.29 -6.85
N ARG A 180 -12.89 -7.14 -6.60
CA ARG A 180 -12.74 -6.07 -7.60
C ARG A 180 -12.00 -6.53 -8.86
N VAL A 181 -10.95 -7.32 -8.71
CA VAL A 181 -10.18 -7.88 -9.85
C VAL A 181 -11.05 -8.84 -10.66
N TYR A 182 -11.74 -9.79 -10.02
CA TYR A 182 -12.65 -10.70 -10.73
C TYR A 182 -13.79 -9.97 -11.44
N PHE A 183 -14.37 -8.94 -10.79
CA PHE A 183 -15.36 -8.08 -11.42
C PHE A 183 -14.80 -7.42 -12.69
N LYS A 184 -13.56 -6.91 -12.64
CA LYS A 184 -12.88 -6.30 -13.79
C LYS A 184 -12.63 -7.30 -14.92
N LEU A 185 -12.35 -8.55 -14.56
CA LEU A 185 -12.19 -9.68 -15.48
C LEU A 185 -13.52 -10.23 -16.03
N LYS A 186 -14.67 -9.68 -15.60
CA LYS A 186 -16.03 -10.15 -15.93
C LYS A 186 -16.35 -11.54 -15.39
N ASP A 187 -15.61 -12.01 -14.40
CA ASP A 187 -15.93 -13.23 -13.66
C ASP A 187 -16.80 -12.89 -12.45
N PHE A 188 -18.08 -12.65 -12.71
CA PHE A 188 -19.01 -12.19 -11.70
C PHE A 188 -19.31 -13.27 -10.64
N ASN A 189 -19.23 -14.54 -11.00
CA ASN A 189 -19.48 -15.66 -10.08
C ASN A 189 -18.43 -15.68 -8.97
N HIS A 190 -17.13 -15.61 -9.33
CA HIS A 190 -16.07 -15.54 -8.33
C HIS A 190 -16.14 -14.22 -7.55
N SER A 191 -16.40 -13.10 -8.23
CA SER A 191 -16.52 -11.80 -7.58
C SER A 191 -17.58 -11.77 -6.48
N MET A 192 -18.77 -12.35 -6.72
CA MET A 192 -19.89 -12.31 -5.78
C MET A 192 -19.70 -13.29 -4.62
N THR A 193 -18.99 -14.40 -4.83
CA THR A 193 -18.75 -15.41 -3.79
C THR A 193 -17.76 -14.92 -2.73
N ILE A 194 -16.85 -14.01 -3.11
CA ILE A 194 -15.76 -13.53 -2.23
C ILE A 194 -16.23 -12.44 -1.27
N ILE A 195 -17.24 -11.64 -1.66
CA ILE A 195 -17.74 -10.55 -0.81
C ILE A 195 -18.39 -11.18 0.42
N PRO A 196 -17.85 -11.00 1.64
CA PRO A 196 -18.51 -11.50 2.83
C PRO A 196 -19.86 -10.79 2.94
N GLY A 197 -20.95 -11.57 2.98
CA GLY A 197 -22.29 -11.02 3.20
C GLY A 197 -22.35 -10.19 4.48
N PRO A 198 -23.25 -9.20 4.57
CA PRO A 198 -23.42 -8.40 5.78
C PRO A 198 -23.93 -9.31 6.90
N GLY A 199 -23.05 -9.74 7.81
CA GLY A 199 -23.47 -10.47 9.00
C GLY A 199 -22.50 -11.52 9.50
N ARG A 200 -21.43 -11.08 10.20
CA ARG A 200 -20.93 -11.75 11.41
C ARG A 200 -20.45 -10.72 12.43
N CYS A 201 -21.29 -9.73 12.72
CA CYS A 201 -21.31 -9.19 14.08
C CYS A 201 -22.11 -10.20 14.91
N SER A 202 -21.41 -11.11 15.56
CA SER A 202 -21.98 -11.94 16.63
C SER A 202 -22.34 -11.00 17.77
N VAL A 203 -23.57 -10.48 17.76
CA VAL A 203 -24.15 -9.87 18.94
C VAL A 203 -24.52 -11.04 19.85
N GLN A 204 -23.61 -11.44 20.73
CA GLN A 204 -23.96 -12.26 21.87
C GLN A 204 -24.64 -11.34 22.88
N GLY A 205 -25.96 -11.46 22.97
CA GLY A 205 -26.76 -11.05 24.13
C GLY A 205 -27.01 -12.24 25.03
#